data_AF-A0A5S4F9U1-F1
#
_entry.id   AF-A0A5S4F9U1-F1
#
_cell.length_a   1.000
_cell.length_b   1.000
_cell.length_c   1.000
_cell.angle_alpha   90.00
_cell.angle_beta   90.00
_cell.angle_gamma   90.00
#
_symmetry.space_group_name_H-M   'P 1'
#
loop_
_entity.id
_entity.type
_entity.pdbx_description
1 polymer ?
#
loop_
_entity_poly.entity_id
_entity_poly.type
_entity_poly.pdbx_seq_one_letter_code
_entity_poly.pdbx_strand_id
1 'polypeptide(L)' 'MFYSDADSRTDDDVDVFLLAGEDLAKAICAGCPVRGDCLRWALEHGERWGIWGGLNPRERRHLRRRGYGLARAS' A
#
# COMPACT_ATOMS: atom_id res chain seq x y z
N MET A 1 -22.73 19.38 -11.06
CA MET A 1 -21.33 19.34 -10.62
C MET A 1 -20.76 18.02 -11.13
N PHE A 2 -20.21 18.04 -12.35
CA PHE A 2 -19.66 16.87 -13.03
C PHE A 2 -18.16 16.82 -12.71
N TYR A 3 -17.71 15.75 -12.06
CA TYR A 3 -16.28 15.47 -11.82
C TYR A 3 -15.66 14.94 -13.13
N SER A 4 -15.45 15.85 -14.07
CA SER A 4 -14.60 15.60 -15.23
C SER A 4 -13.27 16.28 -14.94
N ASP A 5 -12.30 15.48 -14.48
CA ASP A 5 -10.84 15.64 -14.62
C ASP A 5 -10.15 14.79 -13.53
N ALA A 6 -10.23 13.46 -13.67
CA ALA A 6 -9.47 12.51 -12.85
C ALA A 6 -8.14 12.12 -13.52
N ASP A 7 -7.47 13.09 -14.14
CA ASP A 7 -6.15 12.90 -14.75
C ASP A 7 -5.26 14.13 -14.56
N SER A 8 -4.86 14.41 -13.31
CA SER A 8 -3.64 15.17 -13.04
C SER A 8 -3.24 15.08 -11.56
N ARG A 9 -2.25 14.23 -11.29
CA ARG A 9 -1.16 14.47 -10.34
C ARG A 9 -1.56 15.01 -8.95
N THR A 10 -1.70 14.12 -7.98
CA THR A 10 -0.59 13.81 -7.07
C THR A 10 -0.62 12.33 -6.66
N ASP A 11 0.56 11.73 -6.49
CA ASP A 11 0.74 10.46 -5.75
C ASP A 11 0.45 10.67 -4.24
N ASP A 12 -0.15 11.82 -3.85
CA ASP A 12 -0.16 12.42 -2.50
C ASP A 12 -1.46 13.20 -2.17
N ASP A 13 -2.60 12.92 -2.82
CA ASP A 13 -3.90 13.52 -2.45
C ASP A 13 -4.44 12.76 -1.23
N VAL A 14 -3.84 13.05 -0.07
CA VAL A 14 -4.37 12.65 1.23
C VAL A 14 -5.63 13.47 1.50
N ASP A 15 -6.79 12.90 1.19
CA ASP A 15 -8.05 13.37 1.75
C ASP A 15 -7.89 13.44 3.28
N VAL A 16 -8.23 14.56 3.91
CA VAL A 16 -7.96 14.82 5.35
C VAL A 16 -8.75 13.85 6.25
N PHE A 17 -9.70 13.11 5.68
CA PHE A 17 -10.41 11.98 6.28
C PHE A 17 -9.66 10.62 6.19
N LEU A 18 -8.57 10.50 5.40
CA LEU A 18 -7.83 9.27 5.10
C LEU A 18 -6.66 8.92 6.04
N LEU A 19 -6.16 9.85 6.87
CA LEU A 19 -5.13 9.51 7.87
C LEU A 19 -5.64 8.46 8.88
N ALA A 20 -6.91 8.59 9.29
CA ALA A 20 -7.59 7.55 10.06
C ALA A 20 -7.80 6.25 9.27
N GLY A 21 -7.95 6.36 7.94
CA GLY A 21 -8.10 5.22 7.04
C GLY A 21 -6.84 4.36 6.96
N GLU A 22 -5.65 4.98 6.89
CA GLU A 22 -4.38 4.25 6.92
C GLU A 22 -4.20 3.51 8.25
N ASP A 23 -4.38 4.19 9.38
CA ASP A 23 -4.20 3.59 10.70
C ASP A 23 -5.22 2.46 10.97
N LEU A 24 -6.48 2.65 10.57
CA LEU A 24 -7.50 1.61 10.67
C LEU A 24 -7.16 0.40 9.80
N ALA A 25 -6.75 0.61 8.54
CA ALA A 25 -6.38 -0.47 7.65
C ALA A 25 -5.14 -1.23 8.15
N LYS A 26 -4.15 -0.52 8.72
CA LYS A 26 -2.99 -1.12 9.38
C LYS A 26 -3.41 -1.93 10.61
N ALA A 27 -4.35 -1.43 11.42
CA ALA A 27 -4.88 -2.15 12.58
C ALA A 27 -5.60 -3.46 12.18
N ILE A 28 -6.41 -3.43 11.11
CA ILE A 28 -7.05 -4.63 10.56
C ILE A 28 -5.98 -5.63 10.09
N CYS A 29 -4.98 -5.15 9.36
CA CYS A 29 -3.87 -5.98 8.88
C CYS A 29 -3.10 -6.65 10.03
N ALA A 30 -3.03 -6.04 11.22
CA ALA A 30 -2.29 -6.60 12.36
C ALA A 30 -2.84 -7.96 12.83
N GLY A 31 -4.16 -8.17 12.72
CA GLY A 31 -4.83 -9.44 13.06
C GLY A 31 -5.05 -10.39 11.87
N CYS A 32 -4.60 -10.01 10.66
CA CYS A 32 -4.87 -10.78 9.46
C CYS A 32 -3.93 -12.00 9.34
N PRO A 33 -4.45 -13.24 9.24
CA PRO A 33 -3.61 -14.45 9.18
C PRO A 33 -2.76 -14.53 7.91
N VAL A 34 -3.21 -13.90 6.81
CA VAL A 34 -2.53 -13.91 5.50
C VAL A 34 -1.68 -12.66 5.26
N ARG A 35 -1.36 -11.88 6.31
CA ARG A 35 -0.63 -10.61 6.20
C ARG A 35 0.69 -10.74 5.42
N GLY A 36 1.43 -11.82 5.66
CA GLY A 36 2.70 -12.10 4.98
C GLY A 36 2.54 -12.38 3.50
N ASP A 37 1.58 -13.23 3.13
CA ASP A 37 1.31 -13.58 1.73
C ASP A 37 0.75 -12.38 0.96
N CYS A 38 -0.13 -11.60 1.59
CA CYS A 38 -0.66 -10.34 1.05
C CYS A 38 0.46 -9.33 0.77
N LEU A 39 1.40 -9.16 1.71
CA LEU A 39 2.56 -8.28 1.51
C LEU A 39 3.45 -8.77 0.38
N ARG A 40 3.76 -10.07 0.34
CA ARG A 40 4.58 -10.67 -0.71
C ARG A 40 3.97 -10.43 -2.08
N TRP A 41 2.68 -10.75 -2.24
CA TRP A 41 1.97 -10.56 -3.50
C TRP A 41 2.05 -9.11 -3.97
N ALA A 42 1.80 -8.14 -3.07
CA ALA A 42 1.86 -6.72 -3.39
C ALA A 42 3.27 -6.26 -3.81
N LEU A 43 4.33 -6.84 -3.24
CA LEU A 43 5.72 -6.54 -3.61
C LEU A 43 6.08 -7.11 -4.99
N GLU A 44 5.66 -8.35 -5.27
CA GLU A 44 5.88 -9.05 -6.54
C GLU A 44 5.15 -8.37 -7.70
N HIS A 45 3.91 -7.96 -7.49
CA HIS A 45 3.06 -7.34 -8.51
C HIS A 45 3.25 -5.83 -8.61
N GLY A 46 4.07 -5.25 -7.72
CA GLY A 46 4.39 -3.82 -7.75
C GLY A 46 3.19 -2.93 -7.46
N GLU A 47 2.29 -3.37 -6.56
CA GLU A 47 1.07 -2.64 -6.23
C GLU A 47 1.34 -1.21 -5.80
N ARG A 48 0.65 -0.27 -6.46
CA ARG A 48 0.97 1.16 -6.38
C ARG A 48 0.20 1.91 -5.30
N TRP A 49 -0.91 1.35 -4.83
CA TRP A 49 -1.85 2.05 -3.95
C TRP A 49 -2.24 1.20 -2.73
N GLY A 50 -2.91 1.84 -1.77
CA GLY A 50 -3.54 1.19 -0.61
C GLY A 50 -2.58 0.55 0.40
N ILE A 51 -3.16 0.00 1.48
CA ILE A 51 -2.46 -0.79 2.49
C ILE A 51 -2.46 -2.25 2.09
N TRP A 52 -1.27 -2.85 1.98
CA TRP A 52 -1.09 -4.28 1.72
C TRP A 52 -0.18 -4.87 2.78
N GLY A 53 -0.65 -5.92 3.44
CA GLY A 53 0.08 -6.58 4.52
C GLY A 53 0.51 -5.64 5.66
N GLY A 54 -0.26 -4.57 5.89
CA GLY A 54 0.01 -3.55 6.91
C GLY A 54 0.99 -2.45 6.49
N LEU A 55 1.35 -2.35 5.20
CA LEU A 55 2.22 -1.30 4.69
C LEU A 55 1.54 -0.44 3.63
N ASN A 56 1.71 0.88 3.72
CA ASN A 56 1.31 1.84 2.71
C ASN A 56 2.30 1.86 1.52
N PRO A 57 1.98 2.55 0.40
CA PRO A 57 2.82 2.53 -0.79
C PRO A 57 4.24 3.04 -0.53
N ARG A 58 4.40 4.09 0.30
CA ARG A 58 5.70 4.66 0.67
C ARG A 58 6.55 3.66 1.46
N GLU A 59 5.96 2.99 2.44
CA GLU A 59 6.60 1.95 3.26
C GLU A 59 7.02 0.74 2.40
N ARG A 60 6.16 0.26 1.50
CA ARG A 60 6.50 -0.84 0.58
C ARG A 60 7.64 -0.45 -0.36
N ARG A 61 7.66 0.78 -0.86
CA ARG A 61 8.73 1.29 -1.73
C ARG A 61 10.08 1.27 -1.02
N HIS A 62 10.11 1.67 0.25
CA HIS A 62 11.30 1.59 1.09
C HIS A 62 11.76 0.15 1.33
N LEU A 63 10.81 -0.74 1.57
CA LEU A 63 11.06 -2.17 1.79
C LEU A 63 11.65 -2.83 0.53
N ARG A 64 11.13 -2.53 -0.67
CA ARG A 64 11.69 -2.99 -1.97
C ARG A 64 13.12 -2.50 -2.19
N ARG A 65 13.43 -1.24 -1.83
CA ARG A 65 14.80 -0.69 -1.92
C ARG A 65 15.79 -1.43 -1.01
N ARG A 66 15.30 -2.06 0.07
CA ARG A 66 16.08 -2.91 0.97
C ARG A 66 16.18 -4.38 0.50
N GLY A 67 15.68 -4.71 -0.69
CA GLY A 67 15.73 -6.06 -1.27
C GLY A 67 14.66 -7.03 -0.73
N TYR A 68 13.74 -6.57 0.10
CA TYR A 68 12.67 -7.41 0.64
C TYR A 68 11.60 -7.65 -0.45
N GLY A 69 11.19 -8.91 -0.63
CA GLY A 69 10.17 -9.33 -1.60
C GLY A 69 10.69 -9.70 -3.00
N LEU A 70 11.86 -9.20 -3.42
CA LEU A 70 12.49 -9.57 -4.69
C LEU A 70 13.45 -10.78 -4.55
N ALA A 71 14.00 -11.01 -3.35
CA ALA A 71 14.95 -12.09 -3.10
C ALA A 71 14.32 -13.49 -2.93
N ARG A 72 13.00 -13.62 -3.01
CA ARG A 72 12.25 -14.89 -2.85
C ARG A 72 11.35 -15.27 -4.03
N ALA A 73 11.34 -14.47 -5.09
CA ALA A 73 10.72 -14.85 -6.36
C ALA A 73 11.67 -15.81 -7.08
N SER A 74 11.45 -17.11 -6.88
CA SER A 74 12.15 -18.22 -7.56
C SER A 74 11.31 -18.72 -8.72
#